data_AF-A0A9X5XN48-F1
#
_entry.id   AF-A0A9X5XN48-F1
#
_cell.length_a   1.000
_cell.length_b   1.000
_cell.length_c   1.000
_cell.angle_alpha   90.00
_cell.angle_beta   90.00
_cell.angle_gamma   90.00
#
_symmetry.space_group_name_H-M   'P 1'
#
loop_
_entity.id
_entity.type
_entity.pdbx_description
1 polymer ?
#
loop_
_entity_poly.entity_id
_entity_poly.type
_entity_poly.pdbx_seq_one_letter_code
_entity_poly.pdbx_strand_id
1 'polypeptide(L)'
;MKKRVLLTLILSLALILSACANKSEDDNDHDSHSSAHAPKNAKQLKEKDIFTSNKNNATISEDEMNKALKKYLQVNSDILDNKYVMQHKLDRQSDSSTKITKKQSKQLSELSNLAVKNDLHFKKFVNNNKIPSEYKDPTNRIIKYFKALNSTIANVDEDIEQLNYQPQNSINVVDVPTNYAGDVNKKQQDKIKSFLDKKNIKTDVFDK
;
A
#
# COMPACT_ATOMS: atom_id res chain seq x y z
N MET A 1 -2.13 51.95 -61.84
CA MET A 1 -2.17 50.54 -62.27
C MET A 1 -1.05 49.76 -61.57
N LYS A 2 -1.38 48.54 -61.13
CA LYS A 2 -0.48 47.41 -60.79
C LYS A 2 0.26 47.46 -59.44
N LYS A 3 -0.41 46.83 -58.48
CA LYS A 3 0.11 46.10 -57.31
C LYS A 3 1.43 45.37 -57.63
N ARG A 4 2.41 45.40 -56.72
CA ARG A 4 3.19 44.21 -56.32
C ARG A 4 3.63 44.32 -54.86
N VAL A 5 3.04 43.43 -54.08
CA VAL A 5 3.47 42.95 -52.76
C VAL A 5 4.79 42.19 -52.92
N LEU A 6 5.76 42.38 -52.02
CA LEU A 6 6.55 41.32 -51.35
C LEU A 6 7.57 42.02 -50.42
N LEU A 7 7.42 41.97 -49.09
CA LEU A 7 7.90 40.93 -48.16
C LEU A 7 9.40 41.05 -47.83
N THR A 8 9.71 41.82 -46.79
CA THR A 8 10.89 41.60 -45.93
C THR A 8 10.50 41.80 -44.47
N LEU A 9 10.32 40.65 -43.82
CA LEU A 9 10.29 40.39 -42.39
C LEU A 9 11.62 40.86 -41.75
N ILE A 10 11.59 41.41 -40.53
CA ILE A 10 12.59 41.35 -39.42
C ILE A 10 12.00 42.24 -38.31
N LEU A 11 11.22 41.70 -37.38
CA LEU A 11 11.63 41.02 -36.13
C LEU A 11 12.31 41.97 -35.13
N SER A 12 11.51 42.58 -34.26
CA SER A 12 11.96 43.05 -32.94
C SER A 12 10.76 43.17 -32.00
N LEU A 13 10.34 42.05 -31.42
CA LEU A 13 9.63 42.08 -30.14
C LEU A 13 10.58 41.47 -29.10
N ALA A 14 11.02 42.33 -28.20
CA ALA A 14 11.95 42.04 -27.13
C ALA A 14 11.36 40.98 -26.19
N LEU A 15 12.01 39.80 -26.14
CA LEU A 15 11.92 38.93 -24.99
C LEU A 15 13.13 39.22 -24.12
N ILE A 16 12.91 40.03 -23.09
CA ILE A 16 13.82 40.10 -21.96
C ILE A 16 13.57 38.81 -21.18
N LEU A 17 14.29 37.73 -21.51
CA LEU A 17 14.43 36.61 -20.57
C LEU A 17 15.40 37.07 -19.48
N SER A 18 14.85 37.59 -18.38
CA SER A 18 15.54 37.56 -17.10
C SER A 18 15.70 36.10 -16.68
N ALA A 19 16.80 35.49 -17.14
CA ALA A 19 17.34 34.26 -16.58
C ALA A 19 17.88 34.58 -15.18
N CYS A 20 16.97 34.61 -14.20
CA CYS A 20 17.36 34.40 -12.81
C CYS A 20 17.67 32.91 -12.68
N ALA A 21 18.97 32.63 -12.57
CA ALA A 21 19.52 31.32 -12.30
C ALA A 21 18.86 30.72 -11.06
N ASN A 22 17.95 29.78 -11.27
CA ASN A 22 17.65 28.78 -10.27
C ASN A 22 18.79 27.77 -10.32
N LYS A 23 19.49 27.65 -9.19
CA LYS A 23 20.40 26.54 -8.92
C LYS A 23 19.72 25.26 -9.38
N SER A 24 20.42 24.56 -10.26
CA SER A 24 20.16 23.18 -10.62
C SER A 24 20.16 22.33 -9.35
N GLU A 25 18.97 22.05 -8.83
CA GLU A 25 18.71 20.78 -8.17
C GLU A 25 18.33 19.82 -9.30
N ASP A 26 19.21 18.85 -9.49
CA ASP A 26 19.08 17.76 -10.44
C ASP A 26 17.98 16.83 -9.90
N ASP A 27 16.73 17.27 -9.99
CA ASP A 27 15.55 16.46 -9.67
C ASP A 27 15.28 15.49 -10.82
N ASN A 28 16.14 14.48 -10.93
CA ASN A 28 15.75 13.19 -11.50
C ASN A 28 15.04 12.37 -10.41
N ASP A 29 13.97 12.94 -9.84
CA ASP A 29 13.15 12.27 -8.85
C ASP A 29 12.03 11.51 -9.59
N HIS A 30 12.37 10.29 -10.00
CA HIS A 30 11.39 9.25 -10.35
C HIS A 30 10.70 8.66 -9.09
N ASP A 31 10.67 9.40 -7.99
CA ASP A 31 10.22 8.98 -6.66
C ASP A 31 8.69 9.17 -6.44
N SER A 32 7.87 8.83 -7.45
CA SER A 32 6.40 8.97 -7.31
C SER A 32 5.70 7.81 -6.57
N HIS A 33 6.45 6.85 -6.04
CA HIS A 33 5.91 5.74 -5.24
C HIS A 33 6.28 5.88 -3.76
N SER A 34 5.64 6.82 -3.05
CA SER A 34 5.45 6.79 -1.59
C SER A 34 6.69 6.45 -0.73
N SER A 35 7.91 6.83 -1.17
CA SER A 35 9.16 6.48 -0.49
C SER A 35 9.36 7.26 0.81
N ALA A 36 8.62 8.37 1.01
CA ALA A 36 8.78 9.29 2.13
C ALA A 36 8.65 8.66 3.53
N HIS A 37 7.93 7.53 3.67
CA HIS A 37 7.71 6.84 4.95
C HIS A 37 8.08 5.35 4.95
N ALA A 38 8.66 4.84 3.85
CA ALA A 38 9.11 3.46 3.78
C ALA A 38 10.25 3.21 4.79
N PRO A 39 10.14 2.22 5.69
CA PRO A 39 11.24 1.92 6.59
C PRO A 39 12.42 1.33 5.82
N LYS A 40 13.66 1.63 6.26
CA LYS A 40 14.89 1.07 5.65
C LYS A 40 14.97 -0.45 5.76
N ASN A 41 14.34 -1.00 6.79
CA ASN A 41 14.29 -2.41 7.10
C ASN A 41 12.92 -2.76 7.68
N ALA A 42 12.42 -3.94 7.35
CA ALA A 42 11.16 -4.45 7.88
C ALA A 42 11.41 -5.66 8.77
N LYS A 43 10.53 -5.86 9.75
CA LYS A 43 10.54 -7.05 10.60
C LYS A 43 10.31 -8.30 9.73
N GLN A 44 11.14 -9.32 9.91
CA GLN A 44 10.87 -10.62 9.30
C GLN A 44 9.67 -11.27 9.99
N LEU A 45 8.56 -11.40 9.27
CA LEU A 45 7.35 -12.03 9.77
C LEU A 45 7.40 -13.55 9.61
N LYS A 46 6.84 -14.25 10.59
CA LYS A 46 6.58 -15.69 10.56
C LYS A 46 5.15 -15.96 10.97
N GLU A 47 4.68 -17.18 10.78
CA GLU A 47 3.31 -17.56 11.14
C GLU A 47 2.99 -17.34 12.63
N LYS A 48 3.95 -17.53 13.53
CA LYS A 48 3.78 -17.21 14.96
C LYS A 48 3.54 -15.72 15.25
N ASP A 49 3.86 -14.84 14.32
CA ASP A 49 3.70 -13.39 14.49
C ASP A 49 2.28 -12.93 14.17
N ILE A 50 1.50 -13.70 13.41
CA ILE A 50 0.15 -13.29 12.99
C ILE A 50 -0.85 -13.35 14.14
N PHE A 51 -2.01 -12.72 13.96
CA PHE A 51 -3.10 -12.85 14.91
C PHE A 51 -3.55 -14.31 15.05
N THR A 52 -3.69 -14.78 16.29
CA THR A 52 -4.23 -16.10 16.63
C THR A 52 -5.10 -16.00 17.87
N SER A 53 -6.15 -16.83 17.92
CA SER A 53 -7.01 -16.98 19.09
C SER A 53 -7.66 -18.35 19.04
N ASN A 54 -7.77 -19.01 20.19
CA ASN A 54 -8.51 -20.25 20.37
C ASN A 54 -9.94 -20.02 20.89
N LYS A 55 -10.35 -18.76 21.10
CA LYS A 55 -11.69 -18.43 21.62
C LYS A 55 -12.78 -18.73 20.61
N ASN A 56 -13.83 -19.40 21.08
CA ASN A 56 -14.99 -19.78 20.30
C ASN A 56 -16.24 -19.68 21.18
N ASN A 57 -17.33 -19.12 20.65
CA ASN A 57 -18.59 -18.85 21.34
C ASN A 57 -18.44 -18.08 22.67
N ALA A 58 -17.36 -17.31 22.83
CA ALA A 58 -17.12 -16.51 24.04
C ALA A 58 -17.74 -15.11 23.91
N THR A 59 -18.01 -14.48 25.06
CA THR A 59 -18.26 -13.02 25.10
C THR A 59 -16.91 -12.32 25.24
N ILE A 60 -16.61 -11.41 24.32
CA ILE A 60 -15.34 -10.68 24.27
C ILE A 60 -15.55 -9.31 24.91
N SER A 61 -14.73 -8.99 25.90
CA SER A 61 -14.72 -7.66 26.52
C SER A 61 -14.15 -6.60 25.59
N GLU A 62 -14.40 -5.33 25.91
CA GLU A 62 -13.83 -4.20 25.17
C GLU A 62 -12.29 -4.26 25.14
N ASP A 63 -11.66 -4.51 26.28
CA ASP A 63 -10.21 -4.59 26.40
C ASP A 63 -9.60 -5.74 25.56
N GLU A 64 -10.27 -6.90 25.55
CA GLU A 64 -9.84 -8.02 24.72
C GLU A 64 -9.99 -7.71 23.23
N MET A 65 -11.08 -7.04 22.84
CA MET A 65 -11.28 -6.62 21.47
C MET A 65 -10.24 -5.57 21.04
N ASN A 66 -9.89 -4.62 21.92
CA ASN A 66 -8.84 -3.63 21.70
C ASN A 66 -7.47 -4.30 21.49
N LYS A 67 -7.12 -5.27 22.35
CA LYS A 67 -5.87 -6.04 22.21
C LYS A 67 -5.84 -6.84 20.90
N ALA A 68 -6.93 -7.51 20.56
CA ALA A 68 -7.05 -8.28 19.33
C ALA A 68 -6.90 -7.39 18.09
N LEU A 69 -7.61 -6.26 18.06
CA LEU A 69 -7.55 -5.31 16.96
C LEU A 69 -6.17 -4.66 16.83
N LYS A 70 -5.55 -4.26 17.94
CA LYS A 70 -4.18 -3.73 17.94
C LYS A 70 -3.18 -4.73 17.36
N LYS A 71 -3.28 -6.00 17.75
CA LYS A 71 -2.42 -7.06 17.20
C LYS A 71 -2.64 -7.25 15.71
N TYR A 72 -3.90 -7.28 15.26
CA TYR A 72 -4.26 -7.40 13.86
C TYR A 72 -3.71 -6.23 13.01
N LEU A 73 -3.86 -5.00 13.49
CA LEU A 73 -3.35 -3.79 12.83
C LEU A 73 -1.81 -3.76 12.80
N GLN A 74 -1.15 -4.17 13.88
CA GLN A 74 0.31 -4.25 13.94
C GLN A 74 0.86 -5.24 12.90
N VAL A 75 0.25 -6.41 12.75
CA VAL A 75 0.68 -7.39 11.74
C VAL A 75 0.50 -6.84 10.33
N ASN A 76 -0.60 -6.13 10.05
CA ASN A 76 -0.78 -5.45 8.78
C ASN A 76 0.25 -4.34 8.54
N SER A 77 0.60 -3.58 9.59
CA SER A 77 1.69 -2.59 9.56
C SER A 77 3.02 -3.23 9.16
N ASP A 78 3.41 -4.32 9.84
CA ASP A 78 4.62 -5.09 9.52
C ASP A 78 4.58 -5.64 8.08
N ILE A 79 3.42 -6.07 7.58
CA ILE A 79 3.26 -6.53 6.19
C ILE A 79 3.53 -5.39 5.22
N LEU A 80 2.90 -4.22 5.41
CA LEU A 80 3.11 -3.05 4.54
C LEU A 80 4.57 -2.59 4.53
N ASP A 81 5.23 -2.58 5.68
CA ASP A 81 6.67 -2.26 5.78
C ASP A 81 7.51 -3.19 4.90
N ASN A 82 7.19 -4.49 4.92
CA ASN A 82 7.87 -5.45 4.05
C ASN A 82 7.57 -5.20 2.56
N LYS A 83 6.35 -4.76 2.21
CA LYS A 83 6.01 -4.38 0.82
C LYS A 83 6.84 -3.18 0.36
N TYR A 84 6.90 -2.12 1.16
CA TYR A 84 7.70 -0.94 0.84
C TYR A 84 9.19 -1.25 0.71
N VAL A 85 9.74 -2.05 1.62
CA VAL A 85 11.14 -2.52 1.51
C VAL A 85 11.36 -3.35 0.25
N MET A 86 10.37 -4.15 -0.18
CA MET A 86 10.46 -4.91 -1.43
C MET A 86 10.38 -3.98 -2.64
N GLN A 87 9.47 -3.01 -2.64
CA GLN A 87 9.32 -2.03 -3.72
C GLN A 87 10.63 -1.28 -3.95
N HIS A 88 11.19 -0.70 -2.89
CA HIS A 88 12.48 0.00 -2.96
C HIS A 88 13.63 -0.91 -3.43
N LYS A 89 13.58 -2.23 -3.17
CA LYS A 89 14.56 -3.17 -3.73
C LYS A 89 14.35 -3.39 -5.23
N LEU A 90 13.10 -3.50 -5.68
CA LEU A 90 12.75 -3.68 -7.09
C LEU A 90 13.13 -2.43 -7.90
N ASP A 91 12.81 -1.24 -7.39
CA ASP A 91 13.11 0.04 -8.05
C ASP A 91 14.61 0.27 -8.25
N ARG A 92 15.44 -0.32 -7.38
CA ARG A 92 16.92 -0.23 -7.44
C ARG A 92 17.58 -1.36 -8.21
N GLN A 93 16.82 -2.31 -8.76
CA GLN A 93 17.38 -3.33 -9.64
C GLN A 93 17.73 -2.69 -11.00
N SER A 94 18.97 -2.89 -11.45
CA SER A 94 19.48 -2.39 -12.75
C SER A 94 18.53 -2.74 -13.90
N ASP A 95 18.33 -1.77 -14.82
CA ASP A 95 17.46 -1.82 -16.00
C ASP A 95 17.60 -3.10 -16.85
N SER A 96 18.75 -3.77 -16.78
CA SER A 96 19.04 -5.03 -17.46
C SER A 96 18.32 -6.27 -16.88
N SER A 97 17.72 -6.17 -15.69
CA SER A 97 16.88 -7.23 -15.12
C SER A 97 15.70 -6.65 -14.34
N THR A 98 14.69 -6.15 -15.05
CA THR A 98 13.36 -5.79 -14.51
C THR A 98 12.56 -6.99 -13.96
N LYS A 99 13.20 -8.17 -13.85
CA LYS A 99 12.56 -9.42 -13.48
C LYS A 99 12.69 -9.68 -11.98
N ILE A 100 11.54 -9.86 -11.33
CA ILE A 100 11.48 -10.40 -9.96
C ILE A 100 12.27 -11.71 -9.90
N THR A 101 13.26 -11.77 -9.02
CA THR A 101 14.01 -13.01 -8.77
C THR A 101 13.14 -14.05 -8.08
N LYS A 102 13.45 -15.34 -8.25
CA LYS A 102 12.76 -16.43 -7.52
C LYS A 102 12.71 -16.21 -6.01
N LYS A 103 13.76 -15.62 -5.44
CA LYS A 103 13.83 -15.29 -4.01
C LYS A 103 12.83 -14.19 -3.63
N GLN A 104 12.73 -13.13 -4.41
CA GLN A 104 11.78 -12.04 -4.19
C GLN A 104 10.33 -12.51 -4.37
N SER A 105 10.05 -13.29 -5.42
CA SER A 105 8.74 -13.92 -5.64
C SER A 105 8.34 -14.79 -4.44
N LYS A 106 9.24 -15.66 -3.96
CA LYS A 106 8.99 -16.47 -2.76
C LYS A 106 8.70 -15.61 -1.53
N GLN A 107 9.43 -14.52 -1.32
CA GLN A 107 9.20 -13.61 -0.21
C GLN A 107 7.84 -12.91 -0.30
N LEU A 108 7.42 -12.49 -1.49
CA LEU A 108 6.10 -11.90 -1.72
C LEU A 108 4.98 -12.92 -1.47
N SER A 109 5.13 -14.16 -1.94
CA SER A 109 4.18 -15.25 -1.68
C SER A 109 4.10 -15.59 -0.18
N GLU A 110 5.22 -15.62 0.54
CA GLU A 110 5.21 -15.81 2.00
C GLU A 110 4.47 -14.67 2.72
N LEU A 111 4.70 -13.41 2.33
CA LEU A 111 3.97 -12.26 2.89
C LEU A 111 2.48 -12.32 2.55
N SER A 112 2.13 -12.76 1.35
CA SER A 112 0.75 -13.01 0.90
C SER A 112 0.02 -13.96 1.84
N ASN A 113 0.63 -15.12 2.05
CA ASN A 113 0.08 -16.18 2.87
C ASN A 113 -0.08 -15.71 4.32
N LEU A 114 0.86 -14.93 4.85
CA LEU A 114 0.76 -14.36 6.19
C LEU A 114 -0.38 -13.32 6.29
N ALA A 115 -0.56 -12.46 5.28
CA ALA A 115 -1.65 -11.50 5.23
C ALA A 115 -3.02 -12.21 5.22
N VAL A 116 -3.19 -13.18 4.33
CA VAL A 116 -4.42 -13.98 4.22
C VAL A 116 -4.72 -14.73 5.52
N LYS A 117 -3.72 -15.41 6.11
CA LYS A 117 -3.91 -16.11 7.38
C LYS A 117 -4.28 -15.15 8.52
N ASN A 118 -3.62 -13.99 8.61
CA ASN A 118 -3.93 -12.97 9.60
C ASN A 118 -5.39 -12.49 9.50
N ASP A 119 -5.85 -12.20 8.28
CA ASP A 119 -7.23 -11.80 7.99
C ASP A 119 -8.23 -12.90 8.33
N LEU A 120 -7.96 -14.15 7.94
CA LEU A 120 -8.83 -15.29 8.21
C LEU A 120 -8.93 -15.59 9.70
N HIS A 121 -7.81 -15.57 10.42
CA HIS A 121 -7.79 -15.80 11.86
C HIS A 121 -8.55 -14.71 12.62
N PHE A 122 -8.34 -13.45 12.27
CA PHE A 122 -9.01 -12.34 12.92
C PHE A 122 -10.51 -12.31 12.60
N LYS A 123 -10.89 -12.53 11.33
CA LYS A 123 -12.30 -12.66 10.92
C LYS A 123 -12.98 -13.83 11.63
N LYS A 124 -12.32 -14.98 11.75
CA LYS A 124 -12.84 -16.14 12.49
C LYS A 124 -13.05 -15.79 13.97
N PHE A 125 -12.09 -15.14 14.61
CA PHE A 125 -12.24 -14.67 15.99
C PHE A 125 -13.43 -13.73 16.17
N VAL A 126 -13.62 -12.76 15.28
CA VAL A 126 -14.74 -11.83 15.32
C VAL A 126 -16.09 -12.53 15.12
N ASN A 127 -16.17 -13.43 14.14
CA ASN A 127 -17.43 -14.09 13.78
C ASN A 127 -17.85 -15.17 14.77
N ASN A 128 -16.88 -15.87 15.37
CA ASN A 128 -17.16 -16.98 16.27
C ASN A 128 -17.42 -16.54 17.71
N ASN A 129 -17.31 -15.25 18.03
CA ASN A 129 -17.46 -14.76 19.39
C ASN A 129 -18.44 -13.59 19.42
N LYS A 130 -19.06 -13.34 20.59
CA LYS A 130 -19.89 -12.17 20.83
C LYS A 130 -19.00 -10.99 21.18
N ILE A 131 -18.69 -10.16 20.18
CA ILE A 131 -17.97 -8.89 20.37
C ILE A 131 -18.92 -7.74 20.79
N PRO A 132 -18.41 -6.66 21.40
CA PRO A 132 -19.23 -5.50 21.74
C PRO A 132 -19.87 -4.89 20.49
N SER A 133 -21.13 -4.46 20.59
CA SER A 133 -21.94 -4.06 19.43
C SER A 133 -21.32 -2.92 18.63
N GLU A 134 -20.69 -1.97 19.31
CA GLU A 134 -20.07 -0.79 18.72
C GLU A 134 -18.79 -1.11 17.93
N TYR A 135 -18.24 -2.33 18.08
CA TYR A 135 -17.09 -2.80 17.31
C TYR A 135 -17.48 -3.47 16.00
N LYS A 136 -18.73 -3.91 15.82
CA LYS A 136 -19.13 -4.75 14.66
C LYS A 136 -18.84 -4.09 13.32
N ASP A 137 -19.41 -2.91 13.08
CA ASP A 137 -19.25 -2.21 11.79
C ASP A 137 -17.83 -1.68 11.57
N PRO A 138 -17.17 -1.04 12.57
CA PRO A 138 -15.79 -0.60 12.40
C PRO A 138 -14.82 -1.75 12.14
N THR A 139 -14.97 -2.88 12.85
CA THR A 139 -14.11 -4.06 12.66
C THR A 139 -14.30 -4.67 11.27
N ASN A 140 -15.55 -4.77 10.81
CA ASN A 140 -15.83 -5.25 9.45
C ASN A 140 -15.24 -4.31 8.38
N ARG A 141 -15.29 -3.00 8.59
CA ARG A 141 -14.66 -2.02 7.69
C ARG A 141 -13.14 -2.19 7.66
N ILE A 142 -12.51 -2.39 8.81
CA ILE A 142 -11.07 -2.63 8.94
C ILE A 142 -10.66 -3.91 8.20
N ILE A 143 -11.38 -5.02 8.40
CA ILE A 143 -11.11 -6.30 7.70
C ILE A 143 -11.21 -6.14 6.19
N LYS A 144 -12.24 -5.44 5.69
CA LYS A 144 -12.40 -5.19 4.26
C LYS A 144 -11.27 -4.32 3.69
N TYR A 145 -10.91 -3.25 4.40
CA TYR A 145 -9.83 -2.35 4.02
C TYR A 145 -8.50 -3.11 3.85
N PHE A 146 -8.10 -3.92 4.83
CA PHE A 146 -6.84 -4.66 4.75
C PHE A 146 -6.88 -5.83 3.78
N LYS A 147 -8.02 -6.53 3.65
CA LYS A 147 -8.19 -7.53 2.59
C LYS A 147 -7.94 -6.91 1.21
N ALA A 148 -8.51 -5.74 0.97
CA ALA A 148 -8.31 -4.99 -0.27
C ALA A 148 -6.86 -4.54 -0.43
N LEU A 149 -6.27 -3.93 0.60
CA LEU A 149 -4.89 -3.45 0.57
C LEU A 149 -3.84 -4.58 0.39
N ASN A 150 -4.16 -5.80 0.82
CA ASN A 150 -3.30 -6.97 0.68
C ASN A 150 -3.58 -7.79 -0.60
N SER A 151 -4.62 -7.46 -1.36
CA SER A 151 -5.05 -8.24 -2.53
C SER A 151 -4.03 -8.28 -3.67
N THR A 152 -3.25 -7.22 -3.89
CA THR A 152 -2.21 -7.18 -4.94
C THR A 152 -1.17 -8.28 -4.78
N ILE A 153 -0.84 -8.65 -3.53
CA ILE A 153 0.08 -9.74 -3.23
C ILE A 153 -0.62 -11.10 -3.19
N ALA A 154 -1.91 -11.15 -2.84
CA ALA A 154 -2.74 -12.36 -2.94
C ALA A 154 -2.80 -12.88 -4.38
N ASN A 155 -2.89 -11.97 -5.34
CA ASN A 155 -2.91 -12.33 -6.75
C ASN A 155 -1.53 -12.71 -7.28
N VAL A 156 -0.42 -12.40 -6.60
CA VAL A 156 0.93 -12.81 -7.05
C VAL A 156 1.04 -14.33 -7.20
N ASP A 157 0.29 -15.15 -6.47
CA ASP A 157 0.31 -16.61 -6.65
C ASP A 157 -0.52 -17.10 -7.88
N GLU A 158 -1.59 -16.41 -8.29
CA GLU A 158 -2.37 -16.72 -9.52
C GLU A 158 -1.78 -16.05 -10.78
N ASP A 159 -1.29 -14.81 -10.62
CA ASP A 159 -0.69 -13.97 -11.66
C ASP A 159 0.74 -14.44 -12.01
N ILE A 160 1.48 -15.14 -11.14
CA ILE A 160 2.78 -15.69 -11.54
C ILE A 160 2.66 -16.78 -12.61
N GLU A 161 1.54 -17.52 -12.67
CA GLU A 161 1.28 -18.52 -13.72
C GLU A 161 0.53 -17.95 -14.94
N GLN A 162 -0.24 -16.85 -14.79
CA GLN A 162 -1.04 -16.27 -15.87
C GLN A 162 -0.62 -14.86 -16.35
N LEU A 163 0.38 -14.23 -15.73
CA LEU A 163 1.00 -13.04 -16.31
C LEU A 163 1.79 -13.46 -17.55
N ASN A 164 1.16 -13.23 -18.69
CA ASN A 164 1.86 -12.77 -19.88
C ASN A 164 2.82 -11.65 -19.46
N TYR A 165 4.03 -12.09 -19.20
CA TYR A 165 5.18 -11.32 -18.76
C TYR A 165 5.49 -10.27 -19.83
N GLN A 166 5.02 -9.04 -19.66
CA GLN A 166 5.53 -7.90 -20.42
C GLN A 166 6.70 -7.31 -19.61
N PRO A 167 7.96 -7.40 -20.09
CA PRO A 167 9.15 -6.91 -19.38
C PRO A 167 9.20 -5.40 -19.11
N GLN A 168 8.13 -4.68 -19.48
CA GLN A 168 8.00 -3.22 -19.51
C GLN A 168 7.10 -2.67 -18.39
N ASN A 169 6.40 -3.52 -17.60
CA ASN A 169 5.58 -3.04 -16.48
C ASN A 169 6.31 -3.25 -15.15
N SER A 170 6.66 -2.14 -14.49
CA SER A 170 7.12 -2.13 -13.10
C SER A 170 6.03 -2.73 -12.19
N ILE A 171 6.34 -3.80 -11.47
CA ILE A 171 5.42 -4.35 -10.48
C ILE A 171 5.42 -3.41 -9.28
N ASN A 172 4.26 -2.81 -9.00
CA ASN A 172 4.02 -2.07 -7.76
C ASN A 172 3.35 -2.99 -6.73
N VAL A 173 4.11 -3.48 -5.75
CA VAL A 173 3.60 -4.38 -4.71
C VAL A 173 2.84 -3.65 -3.60
N VAL A 174 2.78 -2.31 -3.66
CA VAL A 174 2.11 -1.42 -2.69
C VAL A 174 0.73 -0.98 -3.18
N ASP A 175 0.50 -0.96 -4.50
CA ASP A 175 -0.77 -0.51 -5.07
C ASP A 175 -1.95 -1.39 -4.66
N VAL A 176 -3.16 -0.82 -4.76
CA VAL A 176 -4.43 -1.53 -4.56
C VAL A 176 -5.09 -1.76 -5.92
N PRO A 177 -5.58 -2.97 -6.22
CA PRO A 177 -6.23 -3.22 -7.50
C PRO A 177 -7.50 -2.38 -7.63
N THR A 178 -7.81 -1.91 -8.84
CA THR A 178 -8.90 -0.94 -9.08
C THR A 178 -10.27 -1.45 -8.65
N ASN A 179 -10.51 -2.76 -8.73
CA ASN A 179 -11.72 -3.42 -8.23
C ASN A 179 -11.90 -3.33 -6.70
N TYR A 180 -10.85 -2.96 -5.96
CA TYR A 180 -10.87 -2.74 -4.51
C TYR A 180 -10.73 -1.27 -4.09
N ALA A 181 -10.63 -0.32 -5.03
CA ALA A 181 -10.46 1.11 -4.74
C ALA A 181 -11.62 1.70 -3.89
N GLY A 182 -12.83 1.13 -3.98
CA GLY A 182 -13.97 1.50 -3.14
C GLY A 182 -13.78 1.17 -1.66
N ASP A 183 -12.95 0.18 -1.35
CA ASP A 183 -12.65 -0.27 0.01
C ASP A 183 -11.42 0.44 0.61
N VAL A 184 -10.46 0.84 -0.23
CA VAL A 184 -9.25 1.58 0.17
C VAL A 184 -9.29 2.99 -0.37
N ASN A 185 -9.89 3.90 0.40
CA ASN A 185 -9.88 5.34 0.12
C ASN A 185 -9.89 6.15 1.42
N LYS A 186 -9.57 7.45 1.28
CA LYS A 186 -9.51 8.40 2.40
C LYS A 186 -10.78 8.41 3.26
N LYS A 187 -11.96 8.28 2.65
CA LYS A 187 -13.24 8.23 3.39
C LYS A 187 -13.35 6.99 4.29
N GLN A 188 -12.91 5.82 3.84
CA GLN A 188 -12.91 4.62 4.68
C GLN A 188 -11.84 4.72 5.77
N GLN A 189 -10.64 5.19 5.40
CA GLN A 189 -9.52 5.40 6.33
C GLN A 189 -9.87 6.39 7.44
N ASP A 190 -10.47 7.55 7.12
CA ASP A 190 -10.89 8.57 8.09
C ASP A 190 -11.92 7.99 9.09
N LYS A 191 -12.86 7.17 8.62
CA LYS A 191 -13.83 6.48 9.49
C LYS A 191 -13.17 5.43 10.39
N ILE A 192 -12.13 4.75 9.90
CA ILE A 192 -11.36 3.79 10.70
C ILE A 192 -10.56 4.54 11.76
N LYS A 193 -9.78 5.56 11.38
CA LYS A 193 -8.98 6.39 12.30
C LYS A 193 -9.84 6.98 13.42
N SER A 194 -10.97 7.60 13.07
CA SER A 194 -11.90 8.15 14.08
C SER A 194 -12.39 7.12 15.10
N PHE A 195 -12.67 5.88 14.66
CA PHE A 195 -13.04 4.81 15.58
C PHE A 195 -11.86 4.37 16.47
N LEU A 196 -10.67 4.21 15.90
CA LEU A 196 -9.47 3.81 16.64
C LEU A 196 -9.09 4.85 17.69
N ASP A 197 -9.17 6.14 17.34
CA ASP A 197 -8.92 7.26 18.26
C ASP A 197 -9.89 7.25 19.43
N LYS A 198 -11.19 7.07 19.15
CA LYS A 198 -12.22 6.93 20.20
C LYS A 198 -11.95 5.77 21.16
N LYS A 199 -11.33 4.69 20.66
CA LYS A 199 -10.96 3.51 21.46
C LYS A 199 -9.50 3.57 21.98
N ASN A 200 -8.80 4.68 21.77
CA ASN A 200 -7.39 4.88 22.14
C ASN A 200 -6.45 3.77 21.60
N ILE A 201 -6.74 3.26 20.41
CA ILE A 201 -5.93 2.25 19.72
C ILE A 201 -4.96 2.96 18.79
N LYS A 202 -3.72 3.13 19.25
CA LYS A 202 -2.65 3.73 18.45
C LYS A 202 -2.13 2.74 17.39
N THR A 203 -2.01 3.21 16.15
CA THR A 203 -1.41 2.48 15.03
C THR A 203 -0.86 3.48 14.00
N ASP A 204 0.19 3.10 13.30
CA ASP A 204 0.85 3.85 12.22
C ASP A 204 0.50 3.30 10.83
N VAL A 205 -0.25 2.21 10.75
CA VAL A 205 -0.50 1.45 9.50
C VAL A 205 -1.17 2.29 8.41
N PHE A 206 -1.91 3.32 8.79
CA PHE A 206 -2.62 4.20 7.86
C PHE A 206 -1.84 5.47 7.53
N ASP A 207 -0.61 5.62 8.01
CA ASP A 207 0.25 6.78 7.76
C ASP A 207 1.53 6.38 6.99
N LYS A 208 1.53 5.16 6.42
CA LYS A 208 2.59 4.64 5.55
C LYS A 208 2.34 4.97 4.09
#